data_AF-A0A4J1ULN4-F1
#
_entry.id   AF-A0A4J1ULN4-F1
#
_cell.length_a   1.000
_cell.length_b   1.000
_cell.length_c   1.000
_cell.angle_alpha   90.00
_cell.angle_beta   90.00
_cell.angle_gamma   90.00
#
_symmetry.space_group_name_H-M   'P 1'
#
loop_
_entity.id
_entity.type
_entity.pdbx_description
1 polymer ?
#
loop_
_entity_poly.entity_id
_entity_poly.type
_entity_poly.pdbx_seq_one_letter_code
_entity_poly.pdbx_strand_id
1 'polypeptide(L)'
;MLLEISIKNFAIIEAISLNFEKGMTVLTGETGAGKSIIIDAMNMMLGSRATTDVIRHGAPKAEIEGLFSVENSRLLQEIFDEQGLELGDEIIIRREILQNGRSISRVNGQMVNLSVLRAIGQHLVDIHGQHDHEELMRPQLHIQMLDEFGDAAFWDLKETYQTSFDAYRKMRKQVLEVKKNQQEHKARIEMLEFQMAEIEAANLQAGEDLALNQERDKLLNHKNIADTLTNAYSMLDNEDFSSMANVRSAMNDMESVEEYDPEYREISSSLSETYYVLEDISKRLEAIIEDLDFDGNRLMQVENRLDLLHTITRKYGGTVDDVLLYFAKITEEYNLLTGNNLSSEDMEAELKKLEVNLVNLADQLASARHNLAQQLEAEIKQELQDLYMEKAQFQVRFSKGKFSREGNEMVEFYISTNPGEDFKPLVKVASGGELSRLMLAIKSAFSRKEGKTSIVFDEVDTGVSGRVAQAIAQKIHKIGQHGQVLAISHLPQVIAIADYQFFIEKISNDHSTVSTVRLLTVEERVEEVAKMLAGDDVTEAALTQARELLRNREK
;
A
#
# COMPACT_ATOMS: atom_id res chain seq x y z
N MET A 1 8.05 -21.66 28.69
CA MET A 1 7.96 -23.13 28.77
C MET A 1 6.54 -23.49 29.13
N LEU A 2 5.94 -24.50 28.51
CA LEU A 2 4.65 -25.06 28.93
C LEU A 2 4.84 -25.88 30.21
N LEU A 3 4.16 -25.50 31.30
CA LEU A 3 4.21 -26.20 32.58
C LEU A 3 3.10 -27.24 32.70
N GLU A 4 1.88 -26.86 32.33
CA GLU A 4 0.71 -27.72 32.41
C GLU A 4 -0.20 -27.49 31.20
N ILE A 5 -0.83 -28.55 30.70
CA ILE A 5 -1.99 -28.45 29.79
C ILE A 5 -3.17 -29.26 30.34
N SER A 6 -4.34 -28.64 30.37
CA SER A 6 -5.62 -29.28 30.65
C SER A 6 -6.51 -29.26 29.41
N ILE A 7 -7.01 -30.42 29.01
CA ILE A 7 -7.87 -30.60 27.84
C ILE A 7 -9.16 -31.27 28.30
N LYS A 8 -10.32 -30.69 27.96
CA LYS A 8 -11.64 -31.24 28.26
C LYS A 8 -12.52 -31.27 27.03
N ASN A 9 -13.21 -32.39 26.82
CA ASN A 9 -14.20 -32.60 25.76
C ASN A 9 -13.70 -32.25 24.34
N PHE A 10 -12.45 -32.59 24.03
CA PHE A 10 -11.82 -32.31 22.75
C PHE A 10 -11.61 -33.62 21.96
N ALA A 11 -12.27 -33.77 20.81
CA ALA A 11 -12.31 -35.00 20.01
C ALA A 11 -12.62 -36.25 20.87
N ILE A 12 -11.69 -37.19 21.01
CA ILE A 12 -11.85 -38.41 21.84
C ILE A 12 -11.40 -38.24 23.31
N ILE A 13 -10.92 -37.05 23.68
CA ILE A 13 -10.48 -36.72 25.04
C ILE A 13 -11.68 -36.23 25.85
N GLU A 14 -11.96 -36.91 26.97
CA GLU A 14 -12.95 -36.45 27.95
C GLU A 14 -12.35 -35.42 28.91
N ALA A 15 -11.27 -35.80 29.61
CA ALA A 15 -10.49 -34.90 30.45
C ALA A 15 -9.07 -35.44 30.61
N ILE A 16 -8.07 -34.62 30.31
CA ILE A 16 -6.64 -34.92 30.54
C ILE A 16 -5.99 -33.68 31.18
N SER A 17 -5.06 -33.90 32.12
CA SER A 17 -4.12 -32.90 32.61
C SER A 17 -2.71 -33.49 32.54
N LEU A 18 -1.77 -32.78 31.94
CA LEU A 18 -0.37 -33.18 31.80
C LEU A 18 0.53 -32.09 32.34
N ASN A 19 1.48 -32.50 33.19
CA ASN A 19 2.55 -31.64 33.68
C ASN A 19 3.83 -31.94 32.90
N PHE A 20 4.50 -30.90 32.44
CA PHE A 20 5.72 -31.00 31.66
C PHE A 20 6.91 -30.42 32.41
N GLU A 21 8.07 -31.00 32.11
CA GLU A 21 9.36 -30.59 32.66
C GLU A 21 10.25 -30.06 31.54
N LYS A 22 11.39 -29.46 31.91
CA LYS A 22 12.48 -29.15 30.96
C LYS A 22 13.07 -30.43 30.38
N GLY A 23 13.62 -30.37 29.17
CA GLY A 23 14.11 -31.55 28.46
C GLY A 23 13.16 -32.04 27.37
N MET A 24 13.42 -33.26 26.89
CA MET A 24 12.67 -33.94 25.86
C MET A 24 11.63 -34.87 26.46
N THR A 25 10.36 -34.57 26.18
CA THR A 25 9.21 -35.42 26.51
C THR A 25 8.69 -36.07 25.24
N VAL A 26 8.52 -37.39 25.22
CA VAL A 26 7.95 -38.12 24.08
C VAL A 26 6.56 -38.67 24.42
N LEU A 27 5.63 -38.53 23.49
CA LEU A 27 4.28 -39.07 23.54
C LEU A 27 4.20 -40.34 22.68
N THR A 28 3.99 -41.50 23.31
CA THR A 28 3.89 -42.82 22.67
C THR A 28 2.49 -43.42 22.84
N GLY A 29 2.20 -44.52 22.15
CA GLY A 29 0.90 -45.16 22.16
C GLY A 29 0.45 -45.66 20.78
N GLU A 30 -0.67 -46.38 20.75
CA GLU A 30 -1.22 -46.98 19.53
C GLU A 30 -1.62 -45.92 18.48
N THR A 31 -1.59 -46.30 17.21
CA THR A 31 -2.07 -45.44 16.12
C THR A 31 -3.56 -45.11 16.34
N GLY A 32 -3.90 -43.82 16.33
CA GLY A 32 -5.27 -43.38 16.63
C GLY A 32 -5.62 -43.32 18.13
N ALA A 33 -4.67 -43.53 19.04
CA ALA A 33 -4.88 -43.36 20.48
C ALA A 33 -5.06 -41.89 20.91
N GLY A 34 -4.78 -40.93 20.04
CA GLY A 34 -4.97 -39.50 20.29
C GLY A 34 -3.69 -38.69 20.52
N LYS A 35 -2.52 -39.20 20.08
CA LYS A 35 -1.23 -38.48 20.16
C LYS A 35 -1.30 -37.13 19.44
N SER A 36 -1.67 -37.12 18.16
CA SER A 36 -1.81 -35.88 17.37
C SER A 36 -2.94 -34.97 17.89
N ILE A 37 -3.96 -35.53 18.55
CA ILE A 37 -5.06 -34.75 19.14
C ILE A 37 -4.55 -33.83 20.25
N ILE A 38 -3.50 -34.21 20.98
CA ILE A 38 -2.88 -33.35 22.00
C ILE A 38 -2.15 -32.17 21.34
N ILE A 39 -1.43 -32.43 20.24
CA ILE A 39 -0.80 -31.36 19.46
C ILE A 39 -1.85 -30.45 18.83
N ASP A 40 -2.95 -31.00 18.32
CA ASP A 40 -4.06 -30.22 17.79
C ASP A 40 -4.69 -29.33 18.88
N ALA A 41 -4.83 -29.84 20.10
CA ALA A 41 -5.29 -29.06 21.24
C ALA A 41 -4.29 -27.95 21.61
N MET A 42 -2.98 -28.20 21.58
CA MET A 42 -1.95 -27.17 21.78
C MET A 42 -2.03 -26.09 20.69
N ASN A 43 -2.08 -26.47 19.42
CA ASN A 43 -2.28 -25.54 18.30
C ASN A 43 -3.55 -24.70 18.46
N MET A 44 -4.63 -25.34 18.90
CA MET A 44 -5.89 -24.67 19.18
C MET A 44 -5.75 -23.68 20.32
N MET A 45 -5.10 -24.03 21.42
CA MET A 45 -4.82 -23.09 22.50
C MET A 45 -4.01 -21.86 22.03
N LEU A 46 -3.08 -22.04 21.09
CA LEU A 46 -2.16 -20.99 20.61
C LEU A 46 -2.71 -20.13 19.46
N GLY A 47 -3.98 -20.28 19.07
CA GLY A 47 -4.63 -19.35 18.12
C GLY A 47 -4.86 -19.91 16.71
N SER A 48 -4.82 -21.24 16.52
CA SER A 48 -5.30 -21.88 15.28
C SER A 48 -6.82 -21.65 15.09
N ARG A 49 -7.35 -21.87 13.88
CA ARG A 49 -8.80 -21.66 13.65
C ARG A 49 -9.59 -22.80 14.29
N ALA A 50 -10.62 -22.45 15.05
CA ALA A 50 -11.52 -23.42 15.66
C ALA A 50 -12.65 -23.82 14.70
N THR A 51 -12.94 -25.11 14.67
CA THR A 51 -14.09 -25.70 13.99
C THR A 51 -14.87 -26.55 14.99
N THR A 52 -16.17 -26.78 14.78
CA THR A 52 -17.04 -27.44 15.77
C THR A 52 -16.86 -28.95 15.84
N ASP A 53 -16.23 -29.55 14.83
CA ASP A 53 -15.86 -30.96 14.73
C ASP A 53 -14.80 -31.39 15.77
N VAL A 54 -14.03 -30.43 16.31
CA VAL A 54 -13.07 -30.72 17.40
C VAL A 54 -13.76 -30.94 18.75
N ILE A 55 -15.05 -30.63 18.87
CA ILE A 55 -15.80 -30.85 20.11
C ILE A 55 -16.19 -32.32 20.23
N ARG A 56 -15.93 -32.93 21.38
CA ARG A 56 -16.34 -34.32 21.67
C ARG A 56 -17.84 -34.49 21.44
N HIS A 57 -18.22 -35.58 20.77
CA HIS A 57 -19.62 -35.86 20.47
C HIS A 57 -20.48 -35.88 21.75
N GLY A 58 -21.57 -35.11 21.75
CA GLY A 58 -22.49 -34.98 22.90
C GLY A 58 -22.07 -33.94 23.95
N ALA A 59 -20.87 -33.35 23.86
CA ALA A 59 -20.43 -32.31 24.78
C ALA A 59 -20.84 -30.90 24.31
N PRO A 60 -21.26 -29.99 25.20
CA PRO A 60 -21.71 -28.63 24.82
C PRO A 60 -20.57 -27.70 24.39
N LYS A 61 -19.33 -28.00 24.84
CA LYS A 61 -18.12 -27.23 24.55
C LYS A 61 -16.86 -28.07 24.73
N ALA A 62 -15.79 -27.67 24.05
CA ALA A 62 -14.42 -28.11 24.32
C ALA A 62 -13.66 -26.99 25.06
N GLU A 63 -12.79 -27.36 26.00
CA GLU A 63 -11.96 -26.42 26.75
C GLU A 63 -10.50 -26.88 26.74
N ILE A 64 -9.61 -25.95 26.47
CA ILE A 64 -8.17 -26.17 26.52
C ILE A 64 -7.55 -25.04 27.33
N GLU A 65 -6.75 -25.40 28.32
CA GLU A 65 -6.06 -24.47 29.20
C GLU A 65 -4.58 -24.86 29.30
N GLY A 66 -3.69 -23.88 29.24
CA GLY A 66 -2.27 -24.09 29.40
C GLY A 66 -1.66 -23.04 30.31
N LEU A 67 -0.77 -23.51 31.18
CA LEU A 67 0.04 -22.69 32.06
C LEU A 67 1.46 -22.62 31.47
N PHE A 68 1.95 -21.41 31.25
CA PHE A 68 3.27 -21.15 30.70
C PHE A 68 4.12 -20.38 31.70
N SER A 69 5.35 -20.80 31.91
CA SER A 69 6.39 -19.96 32.50
C SER A 69 7.04 -19.13 31.39
N VAL A 70 7.23 -17.83 31.59
CA VAL A 70 7.78 -16.93 30.57
C VAL A 70 9.05 -16.28 31.09
N GLU A 71 10.11 -16.35 30.27
CA GLU A 71 11.34 -15.61 30.51
C GLU A 71 11.19 -14.19 29.93
N ASN A 72 11.94 -13.22 30.47
CA ASN A 72 11.85 -11.80 30.07
C ASN A 72 11.96 -11.62 28.55
N SER A 73 10.82 -11.42 27.89
CA SER A 73 10.71 -11.22 26.44
C SER A 73 10.12 -9.84 26.16
N ARG A 74 10.94 -8.97 25.56
CA ARG A 74 10.53 -7.61 25.19
C ARG A 74 9.35 -7.59 24.22
N LEU A 75 9.33 -8.51 23.25
CA LEU A 75 8.26 -8.60 22.26
C LEU A 75 6.93 -9.02 22.91
N LEU A 76 6.96 -9.97 23.84
CA LEU A 76 5.77 -10.34 24.61
C LEU A 76 5.30 -9.18 25.50
N GLN A 77 6.23 -8.43 26.11
CA GLN A 77 5.91 -7.24 26.89
C GLN A 77 5.19 -6.19 26.03
N GLU A 78 5.69 -5.90 24.83
CA GLU A 78 5.08 -4.93 23.91
C GLU A 78 3.64 -5.36 23.52
N ILE A 79 3.43 -6.64 23.20
CA ILE A 79 2.09 -7.18 22.88
C ILE A 79 1.15 -7.05 24.09
N PHE A 80 1.64 -7.32 25.30
CA PHE A 80 0.83 -7.22 26.52
C PHE A 80 0.47 -5.76 26.84
N ASP A 81 1.43 -4.84 26.74
CA ASP A 81 1.24 -3.40 26.97
C ASP A 81 0.21 -2.82 25.99
N GLU A 82 0.27 -3.19 24.70
CA GLU A 82 -0.70 -2.77 23.68
C GLU A 82 -2.13 -3.21 23.98
N GLN A 83 -2.31 -4.36 24.65
CA GLN A 83 -3.60 -4.91 25.03
C GLN A 83 -4.04 -4.49 26.44
N GLY A 84 -3.22 -3.73 27.17
CA GLY A 84 -3.47 -3.37 28.57
C GLY A 84 -3.42 -4.58 29.53
N LEU A 85 -2.64 -5.60 29.18
CA LEU A 85 -2.40 -6.80 30.00
C LEU A 85 -1.10 -6.63 30.80
N GLU A 86 -1.08 -7.18 32.02
CA GLU A 86 0.16 -7.28 32.80
C GLU A 86 0.87 -8.60 32.50
N LEU A 87 2.14 -8.52 32.08
CA LEU A 87 3.00 -9.68 31.91
C LEU A 87 3.62 -10.05 33.27
N GLY A 88 3.31 -11.23 33.77
CA GLY A 88 3.98 -11.83 34.94
C GLY A 88 4.96 -12.93 34.53
N ASP A 89 5.53 -13.60 35.51
CA ASP A 89 6.41 -14.77 35.30
C ASP A 89 5.66 -15.98 34.71
N GLU A 90 4.33 -15.98 34.84
CA GLU A 90 3.44 -17.01 34.33
C GLU A 90 2.30 -16.42 33.48
N ILE A 91 1.93 -17.15 32.44
CA ILE A 91 0.78 -16.84 31.57
C ILE A 91 -0.17 -18.04 31.57
N ILE A 92 -1.44 -17.78 31.83
CA ILE A 92 -2.53 -18.75 31.67
C ILE A 92 -3.28 -18.43 30.39
N ILE A 93 -3.28 -19.36 29.44
CA ILE A 93 -4.06 -19.27 28.21
C ILE A 93 -5.22 -20.26 28.31
N ARG A 94 -6.44 -19.77 28.14
CA ARG A 94 -7.65 -20.61 28.10
C ARG A 94 -8.42 -20.36 26.80
N ARG A 95 -8.81 -21.45 26.13
CA ARG A 95 -9.66 -21.40 24.94
C ARG A 95 -10.87 -22.31 25.09
N GLU A 96 -12.04 -21.76 24.81
CA GLU A 96 -13.34 -22.45 24.88
C GLU A 96 -13.98 -22.43 23.49
N ILE A 97 -14.40 -23.59 22.98
CA ILE A 97 -15.07 -23.73 21.68
C ILE A 97 -16.48 -24.26 21.95
N LEU A 98 -17.47 -23.45 21.59
CA LEU A 98 -18.89 -23.74 21.81
C LEU A 98 -19.51 -24.40 20.58
N GLN A 99 -20.51 -25.28 20.79
CA GLN A 99 -21.23 -25.94 19.68
C GLN A 99 -21.90 -24.96 18.70
N ASN A 100 -22.19 -23.73 19.12
CA ASN A 100 -22.76 -22.68 18.27
C ASN A 100 -21.72 -22.01 17.34
N GLY A 101 -20.48 -22.53 17.29
CA GLY A 101 -19.39 -22.03 16.45
C GLY A 101 -18.62 -20.85 17.04
N ARG A 102 -19.00 -20.34 18.22
CA ARG A 102 -18.24 -19.28 18.90
C ARG A 102 -17.03 -19.87 19.62
N SER A 103 -15.87 -19.25 19.42
CA SER A 103 -14.64 -19.50 20.18
C SER A 103 -14.37 -18.31 21.10
N ILE A 104 -14.06 -18.58 22.36
CA ILE A 104 -13.69 -17.57 23.36
C ILE A 104 -12.26 -17.85 23.80
N SER A 105 -11.40 -16.83 23.71
CA SER A 105 -9.99 -16.91 24.09
C SER A 105 -9.73 -15.97 25.26
N ARG A 106 -9.01 -16.46 26.27
CA ARG A 106 -8.62 -15.68 27.44
C ARG A 106 -7.13 -15.83 27.72
N VAL A 107 -6.50 -14.74 28.12
CA VAL A 107 -5.12 -14.67 28.60
C VAL A 107 -5.16 -14.03 29.99
N ASN A 108 -4.62 -14.71 31.01
CA ASN A 108 -4.67 -14.28 32.41
C ASN A 108 -6.09 -13.89 32.88
N GLY A 109 -7.10 -14.63 32.39
CA GLY A 109 -8.51 -14.40 32.71
C GLY A 109 -9.21 -13.31 31.88
N GLN A 110 -8.47 -12.47 31.14
CA GLN A 110 -9.04 -11.42 30.30
C GLN A 110 -9.34 -11.93 28.89
N MET A 111 -10.45 -11.48 28.28
CA MET A 111 -10.82 -11.87 26.93
C MET A 111 -9.94 -11.18 25.88
N VAL A 112 -9.36 -11.96 24.97
CA VAL A 112 -8.55 -11.45 23.85
C VAL A 112 -9.12 -11.92 22.52
N ASN A 113 -8.83 -11.17 21.46
CA ASN A 113 -9.16 -11.59 20.12
C ASN A 113 -8.19 -12.69 19.62
N LEU A 114 -8.57 -13.40 18.56
CA LEU A 114 -7.78 -14.51 18.02
C LEU A 114 -6.43 -14.06 17.45
N SER A 115 -6.34 -12.85 16.89
CA SER A 115 -5.09 -12.30 16.34
C SER A 115 -4.03 -12.07 17.42
N VAL A 116 -4.44 -11.53 18.58
CA VAL A 116 -3.58 -11.32 19.74
C VAL A 116 -3.15 -12.65 20.32
N LEU A 117 -4.09 -13.59 20.49
CA LEU A 117 -3.75 -14.94 20.95
C LEU A 117 -2.71 -15.62 20.05
N ARG A 118 -2.86 -15.46 18.73
CA ARG A 118 -1.90 -16.00 17.77
C ARG A 118 -0.53 -15.34 17.89
N ALA A 119 -0.48 -14.01 18.03
CA ALA A 119 0.78 -13.29 18.21
C ALA A 119 1.50 -13.73 19.50
N ILE A 120 0.77 -13.90 20.60
CA ILE A 120 1.32 -14.43 21.86
C ILE A 120 1.80 -15.88 21.65
N GLY A 121 0.99 -16.73 21.02
CA GLY A 121 1.29 -18.14 20.81
C GLY A 121 2.58 -18.38 20.03
N GLN A 122 2.86 -17.56 19.01
CA GLN A 122 4.10 -17.62 18.20
C GLN A 122 5.38 -17.42 19.02
N HIS A 123 5.31 -16.73 20.16
CA HIS A 123 6.45 -16.53 21.05
C HIS A 123 6.56 -17.59 22.16
N LEU A 124 5.49 -18.34 22.44
CA LEU A 124 5.46 -19.30 23.55
C LEU A 124 5.87 -20.71 23.14
N VAL A 125 5.34 -21.20 22.02
CA VAL A 125 5.58 -22.58 21.55
C VAL A 125 5.74 -22.58 20.04
N ASP A 126 6.79 -23.24 19.58
CA ASP A 126 6.98 -23.54 18.16
C ASP A 126 6.53 -24.97 17.87
N ILE A 127 5.46 -25.14 17.08
CA ILE A 127 4.91 -26.47 16.79
C ILE A 127 5.31 -26.91 15.38
N HIS A 128 6.23 -27.84 15.31
CA HIS A 128 6.65 -28.53 14.10
C HIS A 128 5.68 -29.66 13.74
N GLY A 129 4.89 -29.47 12.69
CA GLY A 129 3.97 -30.47 12.16
C GLY A 129 3.51 -30.14 10.75
N GLN A 130 2.40 -30.73 10.28
CA GLN A 130 1.91 -30.56 8.91
C GLN A 130 1.72 -29.08 8.48
N HIS A 131 1.46 -28.17 9.42
CA HIS A 131 1.18 -26.75 9.16
C HIS A 131 2.43 -25.83 9.25
N ASP A 132 3.53 -26.31 9.84
CA ASP A 132 4.73 -25.50 10.13
C ASP A 132 5.66 -25.33 8.93
N HIS A 133 5.47 -26.17 7.91
CA HIS A 133 6.05 -25.97 6.59
C HIS A 133 5.70 -24.60 6.01
N GLU A 134 4.60 -23.97 6.42
CA GLU A 134 4.15 -22.73 5.77
C GLU A 134 5.08 -21.52 5.97
N GLU A 135 5.78 -21.36 7.09
CA GLU A 135 6.62 -20.17 7.32
C GLU A 135 7.93 -20.22 6.53
N LEU A 136 8.66 -21.34 6.62
CA LEU A 136 9.88 -21.57 5.82
C LEU A 136 9.60 -21.65 4.32
N MET A 137 8.36 -21.97 3.92
CA MET A 137 7.96 -21.99 2.52
C MET A 137 7.44 -20.62 2.03
N ARG A 138 7.47 -19.56 2.86
CA ARG A 138 7.12 -18.18 2.48
C ARG A 138 8.39 -17.33 2.33
N PRO A 139 8.81 -17.00 1.08
CA PRO A 139 10.00 -16.19 0.85
C PRO A 139 9.95 -14.80 1.51
N GLN A 140 8.77 -14.25 1.77
CA GLN A 140 8.64 -12.94 2.42
C GLN A 140 9.17 -12.93 3.87
N LEU A 141 9.22 -14.09 4.53
CA LEU A 141 9.67 -14.22 5.92
C LEU A 141 11.18 -14.52 6.02
N HIS A 142 11.83 -14.94 4.93
CA HIS A 142 13.24 -15.34 4.93
C HIS A 142 14.19 -14.22 5.35
N ILE A 143 13.84 -12.96 5.02
CA ILE A 143 14.63 -11.79 5.45
C ILE A 143 14.58 -11.61 6.97
N GLN A 144 13.42 -11.84 7.59
CA GLN A 144 13.26 -11.73 9.04
C GLN A 144 14.03 -12.86 9.74
N MET A 145 13.90 -14.10 9.26
CA MET A 145 14.63 -15.26 9.77
C MET A 145 16.15 -15.06 9.69
N LEU A 146 16.66 -14.50 8.59
CA LEU A 146 18.08 -14.22 8.45
C LEU A 146 18.55 -13.11 9.40
N ASP A 147 17.75 -12.05 9.54
CA ASP A 147 18.05 -10.91 10.39
C ASP A 147 18.07 -11.29 11.89
N GLU A 148 17.28 -12.29 12.31
CA GLU A 148 17.32 -12.88 13.67
C GLU A 148 18.66 -13.54 14.01
N PHE A 149 19.45 -13.92 13.00
CA PHE A 149 20.81 -14.40 13.22
C PHE A 149 21.79 -13.28 13.61
N GLY A 150 21.37 -12.02 13.44
CA GLY A 150 22.14 -10.82 13.76
C GLY A 150 22.35 -10.61 15.26
N ASP A 151 23.51 -10.04 15.59
CA ASP A 151 23.84 -9.61 16.94
C ASP A 151 23.26 -8.21 17.24
N ALA A 152 23.50 -7.69 18.45
CA ALA A 152 23.01 -6.36 18.84
C ALA A 152 23.49 -5.25 17.87
N ALA A 153 24.72 -5.35 17.35
CA ALA A 153 25.26 -4.38 16.41
C ALA A 153 24.52 -4.40 15.06
N PHE A 154 24.10 -5.58 14.59
CA PHE A 154 23.24 -5.71 13.42
C PHE A 154 21.88 -5.04 13.63
N TRP A 155 21.26 -5.24 14.79
CA TRP A 155 19.96 -4.64 15.11
C TRP A 155 20.03 -3.12 15.24
N ASP A 156 21.08 -2.57 15.84
CA ASP A 156 21.33 -1.11 15.90
C ASP A 156 21.48 -0.51 14.49
N LEU A 157 22.20 -1.19 13.59
CA LEU A 157 22.34 -0.79 12.20
C LEU A 157 20.99 -0.83 11.47
N LYS A 158 20.19 -1.88 11.68
CA LYS A 158 18.86 -2.03 11.08
C LYS A 158 17.91 -0.95 11.57
N GLU A 159 17.91 -0.60 12.86
CA GLU A 159 17.10 0.49 13.41
C GLU A 159 17.51 1.85 12.84
N THR A 160 18.82 2.09 12.70
CA THR A 160 19.36 3.30 12.07
C THR A 160 18.89 3.44 10.61
N TYR A 161 18.94 2.33 9.87
CA TYR A 161 18.42 2.26 8.50
C TYR A 161 16.91 2.57 8.45
N GLN A 162 16.12 1.93 9.31
CA GLN A 162 14.67 2.11 9.35
C GLN A 162 14.28 3.57 9.63
N THR A 163 14.95 4.20 10.59
CA THR A 163 14.74 5.61 10.93
C THR A 163 15.06 6.53 9.75
N SER A 164 16.18 6.28 9.06
CA SER A 164 16.55 7.05 7.86
C SER A 164 15.59 6.82 6.70
N PHE A 165 15.08 5.60 6.52
CA PHE A 165 14.10 5.26 5.48
C PHE A 165 12.76 5.96 5.74
N ASP A 166 12.28 5.98 6.98
CA ASP A 166 11.03 6.64 7.35
C ASP A 166 11.12 8.16 7.16
N ALA A 167 12.27 8.77 7.52
CA ALA A 167 12.56 10.17 7.24
C ALA A 167 12.59 10.48 5.74
N TYR A 168 13.31 9.67 4.95
CA TYR A 168 13.34 9.79 3.48
C TYR A 168 11.94 9.67 2.86
N ARG A 169 11.15 8.68 3.28
CA ARG A 169 9.80 8.44 2.76
C ARG A 169 8.87 9.62 3.04
N LYS A 170 8.94 10.18 4.25
CA LYS A 170 8.17 11.36 4.65
C LYS A 170 8.55 12.58 3.80
N MET A 171 9.85 12.88 3.69
CA MET A 171 10.34 14.00 2.89
C MET A 171 9.99 13.85 1.41
N ARG A 172 10.16 12.65 0.84
CA ARG A 172 9.82 12.36 -0.55
C ARG A 172 8.35 12.61 -0.84
N LYS A 173 7.45 12.25 0.09
CA LYS A 173 6.02 12.51 -0.04
C LYS A 173 5.74 14.03 -0.06
N GLN A 174 6.36 14.79 0.83
CA GLN A 174 6.22 16.25 0.89
C GLN A 174 6.70 16.92 -0.40
N VAL A 175 7.88 16.54 -0.92
CA VAL A 175 8.41 17.05 -2.19
C VAL A 175 7.48 16.73 -3.37
N LEU A 176 6.90 15.52 -3.42
CA LEU A 176 5.95 15.14 -4.47
C LEU A 176 4.66 15.98 -4.42
N GLU A 177 4.13 16.25 -3.23
CA GLU A 177 2.96 17.11 -3.04
C GLU A 177 3.25 18.55 -3.48
N VAL A 178 4.40 19.11 -3.08
CA VAL A 178 4.82 20.46 -3.49
C VAL A 178 5.02 20.54 -5.00
N LYS A 179 5.69 19.56 -5.63
CA LYS A 179 5.88 19.53 -7.09
C LYS A 179 4.56 19.48 -7.85
N LYS A 180 3.60 18.69 -7.36
CA LYS A 180 2.27 18.60 -7.97
C LYS A 180 1.56 19.95 -7.92
N ASN A 181 1.56 20.60 -6.75
CA ASN A 181 0.98 21.93 -6.58
C ASN A 181 1.69 22.96 -7.47
N GLN A 182 3.03 22.93 -7.55
CA GLN A 182 3.80 23.82 -8.43
C GLN A 182 3.46 23.62 -9.92
N GLN A 183 3.26 22.39 -10.39
CA GLN A 183 2.83 22.15 -11.77
C GLN A 183 1.43 22.70 -12.05
N GLU A 184 0.48 22.49 -11.14
CA GLU A 184 -0.88 23.05 -11.24
C GLU A 184 -0.86 24.58 -11.22
N HIS A 185 -0.05 25.18 -10.34
CA HIS A 185 0.12 26.62 -10.24
C HIS A 185 0.83 27.20 -11.47
N LYS A 186 1.81 26.53 -12.06
CA LYS A 186 2.54 27.02 -13.24
C LYS A 186 1.60 27.26 -14.43
N ALA A 187 0.74 26.29 -14.74
CA ALA A 187 -0.24 26.44 -15.82
C ALA A 187 -1.23 27.59 -15.55
N ARG A 188 -1.61 27.78 -14.28
CA ARG A 188 -2.47 28.89 -13.87
C ARG A 188 -1.75 30.23 -14.00
N ILE A 189 -0.50 30.34 -13.54
CA ILE A 189 0.35 31.53 -13.66
C ILE A 189 0.50 31.94 -15.12
N GLU A 190 0.87 31.01 -16.02
CA GLU A 190 1.01 31.30 -17.46
C GLU A 190 -0.30 31.82 -18.09
N MET A 191 -1.44 31.24 -17.71
CA MET A 191 -2.76 31.72 -18.13
C MET A 191 -3.04 33.13 -17.61
N LEU A 192 -2.77 33.38 -16.32
CA LEU A 192 -3.00 34.69 -15.71
C LEU A 192 -2.11 35.77 -16.34
N GLU A 193 -0.83 35.48 -16.63
CA GLU A 193 0.08 36.41 -17.31
C GLU A 193 -0.42 36.80 -18.69
N PHE A 194 -0.90 35.82 -19.48
CA PHE A 194 -1.47 36.09 -20.80
C PHE A 194 -2.70 37.00 -20.72
N GLN A 195 -3.62 36.70 -19.78
CA GLN A 195 -4.84 37.50 -19.60
C GLN A 195 -4.53 38.91 -19.10
N MET A 196 -3.61 39.05 -18.16
CA MET A 196 -3.17 40.35 -17.66
C MET A 196 -2.54 41.19 -18.77
N ALA A 197 -1.62 40.60 -19.56
CA ALA A 197 -0.98 41.29 -20.66
C ALA A 197 -1.98 41.73 -21.76
N GLU A 198 -2.99 40.90 -22.07
CA GLU A 198 -4.02 41.24 -23.05
C GLU A 198 -4.90 42.41 -22.57
N ILE A 199 -5.29 42.43 -21.28
CA ILE A 199 -6.11 43.51 -20.70
C ILE A 199 -5.29 44.80 -20.52
N GLU A 200 -4.04 44.72 -20.08
CA GLU A 200 -3.14 45.88 -19.98
C GLU A 200 -2.89 46.51 -21.34
N ALA A 201 -2.66 45.71 -22.39
CA ALA A 201 -2.46 46.20 -23.74
C ALA A 201 -3.69 46.94 -24.29
N ALA A 202 -4.90 46.57 -23.85
CA ALA A 202 -6.13 47.25 -24.23
C ALA A 202 -6.27 48.64 -23.58
N ASN A 203 -5.57 48.90 -22.47
CA ASN A 203 -5.56 50.19 -21.74
C ASN A 203 -6.97 50.76 -21.54
N LEU A 204 -7.84 49.97 -20.90
CA LEU A 204 -9.24 50.28 -20.69
C LEU A 204 -9.43 51.41 -19.67
N GLN A 205 -10.38 52.32 -19.93
CA GLN A 205 -10.79 53.33 -18.95
C GLN A 205 -12.24 53.12 -18.51
N ALA A 206 -12.52 53.38 -17.23
CA ALA A 206 -13.86 53.25 -16.68
C ALA A 206 -14.84 54.21 -17.39
N GLY A 207 -15.98 53.68 -17.83
CA GLY A 207 -17.00 54.43 -18.58
C GLY A 207 -16.60 54.88 -20.00
N GLU A 208 -15.49 54.39 -20.54
CA GLU A 208 -15.01 54.72 -21.89
C GLU A 208 -15.97 54.26 -22.99
N ASP A 209 -16.53 53.06 -22.85
CA ASP A 209 -17.51 52.48 -23.76
C ASP A 209 -18.78 53.33 -23.86
N LEU A 210 -19.28 53.83 -22.73
CA LEU A 210 -20.45 54.71 -22.69
C LEU A 210 -20.17 56.05 -23.40
N ALA A 211 -19.01 56.64 -23.16
CA ALA A 211 -18.61 57.89 -23.79
C ALA A 211 -18.44 57.76 -25.30
N LEU A 212 -17.75 56.70 -25.76
CA LEU A 212 -17.51 56.45 -27.18
C LEU A 212 -18.79 56.08 -27.94
N ASN A 213 -19.71 55.33 -27.34
CA ASN A 213 -21.01 55.07 -27.97
C ASN A 213 -21.83 56.35 -28.17
N GLN A 214 -21.84 57.26 -27.18
CA GLN A 214 -22.49 58.57 -27.31
C GLN A 214 -21.82 59.43 -28.39
N GLU A 215 -20.49 59.40 -28.48
CA GLU A 215 -19.74 60.10 -29.52
C GLU A 215 -20.04 59.54 -30.91
N ARG A 216 -20.03 58.21 -31.06
CA ARG A 216 -20.38 57.50 -32.30
C ARG A 216 -21.78 57.89 -32.78
N ASP A 217 -22.77 57.87 -31.90
CA ASP A 217 -24.16 58.18 -32.27
C ASP A 217 -24.29 59.62 -32.77
N LYS A 218 -23.57 60.57 -32.16
CA LYS A 218 -23.51 61.96 -32.67
C LYS A 218 -22.86 62.02 -34.05
N LEU A 219 -21.71 61.38 -34.23
CA LEU A 219 -20.97 61.37 -35.51
C LEU A 219 -21.76 60.68 -36.64
N LEU A 220 -22.48 59.58 -36.35
CA LEU A 220 -23.36 58.91 -37.32
C LEU A 220 -24.53 59.79 -37.74
N ASN A 221 -25.12 60.55 -36.81
CA ASN A 221 -26.17 61.51 -37.14
C ASN A 221 -25.63 62.62 -38.04
N HIS A 222 -24.44 63.15 -37.75
CA HIS A 222 -23.78 64.13 -38.62
C HIS A 222 -23.48 63.58 -40.01
N LYS A 223 -22.98 62.33 -40.09
CA LYS A 223 -22.76 61.63 -41.36
C LYS A 223 -24.06 61.52 -42.17
N ASN A 224 -25.14 61.04 -41.55
CA ASN A 224 -26.43 60.88 -42.21
C ASN A 224 -26.95 62.23 -42.75
N ILE A 225 -26.78 63.32 -41.99
CA ILE A 225 -27.14 64.67 -42.42
C ILE A 225 -26.28 65.10 -43.62
N ALA A 226 -24.97 64.95 -43.54
CA ALA A 226 -24.03 65.29 -44.61
C ALA A 226 -24.33 64.52 -45.90
N ASP A 227 -24.48 63.20 -45.82
CA ASP A 227 -24.80 62.33 -46.95
C ASP A 227 -26.15 62.71 -47.57
N THR A 228 -27.17 62.98 -46.75
CA THR A 228 -28.51 63.35 -47.23
C THR A 228 -28.51 64.70 -47.94
N LEU A 229 -27.83 65.71 -47.39
CA LEU A 229 -27.74 67.04 -47.98
C LEU A 229 -26.92 67.02 -49.29
N THR A 230 -25.81 66.28 -49.30
CA THR A 230 -24.98 66.10 -50.50
C THR A 230 -25.77 65.42 -51.61
N ASN A 231 -26.51 64.34 -51.29
CA ASN A 231 -27.39 63.68 -52.24
C ASN A 231 -28.49 64.61 -52.77
N ALA A 232 -29.11 65.42 -51.90
CA ALA A 232 -30.13 66.38 -52.32
C ALA A 232 -29.56 67.45 -53.27
N TYR A 233 -28.36 67.97 -52.98
CA TYR A 233 -27.65 68.90 -53.85
C TYR A 233 -27.33 68.28 -55.22
N SER A 234 -26.74 67.08 -55.23
CA SER A 234 -26.40 66.36 -56.48
C SER A 234 -27.61 66.00 -57.35
N MET A 235 -28.83 65.95 -56.80
CA MET A 235 -30.06 65.73 -57.61
C MET A 235 -30.56 67.02 -58.25
N LEU A 236 -30.29 68.17 -57.63
CA LEU A 236 -30.66 69.49 -58.14
C LEU A 236 -29.65 69.97 -59.17
N ASP A 237 -28.35 69.81 -58.89
CA ASP A 237 -27.27 70.28 -59.73
C ASP A 237 -26.07 69.32 -59.73
N ASN A 238 -25.86 68.63 -60.85
CA ASN A 238 -24.77 67.70 -61.06
C ASN A 238 -24.47 67.59 -62.57
N GLU A 239 -23.22 67.32 -62.92
CA GLU A 239 -22.71 67.36 -64.30
C GLU A 239 -23.43 66.35 -65.23
N ASP A 240 -23.85 65.19 -64.69
CA ASP A 240 -24.48 64.12 -65.48
C ASP A 240 -26.03 64.21 -65.56
N PHE A 241 -26.69 64.73 -64.52
CA PHE A 241 -28.16 64.83 -64.45
C PHE A 241 -28.60 65.99 -63.54
N SER A 242 -28.70 67.21 -64.10
CA SER A 242 -29.12 68.40 -63.36
C SER A 242 -30.60 68.70 -63.59
N SER A 243 -31.41 68.56 -62.54
CA SER A 243 -32.82 68.99 -62.55
C SER A 243 -32.91 70.48 -62.87
N MET A 244 -31.97 71.29 -62.38
CA MET A 244 -31.89 72.72 -62.67
C MET A 244 -31.62 72.98 -64.16
N ALA A 245 -30.72 72.23 -64.79
CA ALA A 245 -30.44 72.35 -66.23
C ALA A 245 -31.66 72.01 -67.09
N ASN A 246 -32.41 70.98 -66.72
CA ASN A 246 -33.66 70.60 -67.40
C ASN A 246 -34.72 71.70 -67.29
N VAL A 247 -34.88 72.29 -66.10
CA VAL A 247 -35.81 73.41 -65.88
C VAL A 247 -35.36 74.65 -66.67
N ARG A 248 -34.05 74.94 -66.72
CA ARG A 248 -33.49 76.04 -67.53
C ARG A 248 -33.76 75.85 -69.02
N SER A 249 -33.63 74.63 -69.53
CA SER A 249 -33.96 74.33 -70.94
C SER A 249 -35.44 74.56 -71.22
N ALA A 250 -36.33 74.04 -70.36
CA ALA A 250 -37.77 74.23 -70.50
C ALA A 250 -38.17 75.72 -70.40
N MET A 251 -37.50 76.49 -69.54
CA MET A 251 -37.67 77.95 -69.45
C MET A 251 -37.32 78.64 -70.77
N ASN A 252 -36.15 78.35 -71.35
CA ASN A 252 -35.72 78.95 -72.63
C ASN A 252 -36.65 78.58 -73.80
N ASP A 253 -37.12 77.33 -73.84
CA ASP A 253 -38.06 76.87 -74.87
C ASP A 253 -39.41 77.58 -74.75
N MET A 254 -39.93 77.76 -73.53
CA MET A 254 -41.19 78.47 -73.29
C MET A 254 -41.09 79.98 -73.55
N GLU A 255 -39.95 80.61 -73.23
CA GLU A 255 -39.67 82.02 -73.54
C GLU A 255 -39.73 82.26 -75.06
N SER A 256 -39.30 81.29 -75.88
CA SER A 256 -39.36 81.41 -77.35
C SER A 256 -40.79 81.44 -77.92
N VAL A 257 -41.79 81.01 -77.15
CA VAL A 257 -43.20 80.90 -77.60
C VAL A 257 -44.18 81.79 -76.82
N GLU A 258 -43.71 82.59 -75.87
CA GLU A 258 -44.57 83.36 -74.95
C GLU A 258 -45.35 84.51 -75.61
N GLU A 259 -44.95 84.94 -76.80
CA GLU A 259 -45.64 85.99 -77.56
C GLU A 259 -46.88 85.45 -78.32
N TYR A 260 -46.99 84.13 -78.48
CA TYR A 260 -48.04 83.51 -79.29
C TYR A 260 -49.37 83.33 -78.54
N ASP A 261 -49.36 83.15 -77.21
CA ASP A 261 -50.57 82.96 -76.40
C ASP A 261 -50.38 83.47 -74.95
N PRO A 262 -51.36 84.17 -74.34
CA PRO A 262 -51.31 84.57 -72.93
C PRO A 262 -51.09 83.42 -71.94
N GLU A 263 -51.61 82.22 -72.20
CA GLU A 263 -51.42 81.03 -71.37
C GLU A 263 -49.96 80.57 -71.38
N TYR A 264 -49.28 80.65 -72.53
CA TYR A 264 -47.84 80.35 -72.63
C TYR A 264 -46.98 81.36 -71.89
N ARG A 265 -47.39 82.64 -71.87
CA ARG A 265 -46.72 83.67 -71.08
C ARG A 265 -46.82 83.43 -69.58
N GLU A 266 -47.99 82.98 -69.09
CA GLU A 266 -48.15 82.60 -67.69
C GLU A 266 -47.25 81.40 -67.31
N ILE A 267 -47.16 80.40 -68.19
CA ILE A 267 -46.28 79.23 -67.99
C ILE A 267 -44.80 79.63 -68.05
N SER A 268 -44.39 80.46 -69.01
CA SER A 268 -43.03 81.01 -69.14
C SER A 268 -42.60 81.76 -67.88
N SER A 269 -43.46 82.67 -67.39
CA SER A 269 -43.23 83.40 -66.13
C SER A 269 -43.10 82.45 -64.94
N SER A 270 -43.97 81.45 -64.83
CA SER A 270 -43.94 80.47 -63.74
C SER A 270 -42.67 79.60 -63.76
N LEU A 271 -42.21 79.20 -64.95
CA LEU A 271 -40.95 78.46 -65.13
C LEU A 271 -39.72 79.29 -64.76
N SER A 272 -39.71 80.57 -65.16
CA SER A 272 -38.65 81.51 -64.80
C SER A 272 -38.56 81.72 -63.29
N GLU A 273 -39.70 81.98 -62.64
CA GLU A 273 -39.77 82.08 -61.17
C GLU A 273 -39.29 80.79 -60.49
N THR A 274 -39.73 79.62 -60.97
CA THR A 274 -39.33 78.32 -60.42
C THR A 274 -37.83 78.06 -60.58
N TYR A 275 -37.25 78.43 -61.72
CA TYR A 275 -35.81 78.31 -61.97
C TYR A 275 -34.99 79.09 -60.95
N TYR A 276 -35.31 80.38 -60.72
CA TYR A 276 -34.57 81.19 -59.74
C TYR A 276 -34.78 80.73 -58.30
N VAL A 277 -35.97 80.19 -57.96
CA VAL A 277 -36.21 79.56 -56.65
C VAL A 277 -35.34 78.33 -56.46
N LEU A 278 -35.25 77.45 -57.47
CA LEU A 278 -34.38 76.27 -57.42
C LEU A 278 -32.89 76.66 -57.36
N GLU A 279 -32.49 77.72 -58.06
CA GLU A 279 -31.12 78.23 -58.03
C GLU A 279 -30.74 78.76 -56.63
N ASP A 280 -31.62 79.49 -55.95
CA ASP A 280 -31.40 79.94 -54.56
C ASP A 280 -31.30 78.75 -53.59
N ILE A 281 -32.19 77.76 -53.73
CA ILE A 281 -32.17 76.55 -52.89
C ILE A 281 -30.85 75.77 -53.10
N SER A 282 -30.42 75.60 -54.35
CA SER A 282 -29.17 74.88 -54.67
C SER A 282 -27.95 75.57 -54.06
N LYS A 283 -27.83 76.89 -54.23
CA LYS A 283 -26.73 77.70 -53.64
C LYS A 283 -26.73 77.66 -52.11
N ARG A 284 -27.92 77.66 -51.49
CA ARG A 284 -28.03 77.51 -50.03
C ARG A 284 -27.58 76.13 -49.57
N LEU A 285 -27.96 75.07 -50.29
CA LEU A 285 -27.51 73.71 -49.98
C LEU A 285 -26.00 73.58 -50.12
N GLU A 286 -25.42 74.14 -51.19
CA GLU A 286 -23.97 74.19 -51.41
C GLU A 286 -23.24 74.86 -50.24
N ALA A 287 -23.69 76.06 -49.82
CA ALA A 287 -23.11 76.77 -48.69
C ALA A 287 -23.22 76.01 -47.36
N ILE A 288 -24.33 75.30 -47.14
CA ILE A 288 -24.52 74.46 -45.95
C ILE A 288 -23.58 73.26 -45.97
N ILE A 289 -23.36 72.64 -47.14
CA ILE A 289 -22.45 71.50 -47.32
C ILE A 289 -21.00 71.94 -47.11
N GLU A 290 -20.61 73.12 -47.61
CA GLU A 290 -19.26 73.67 -47.39
C GLU A 290 -18.95 73.96 -45.91
N ASP A 291 -19.96 74.35 -45.13
CA ASP A 291 -19.82 74.63 -43.68
C ASP A 291 -19.98 73.35 -42.81
N LEU A 292 -20.30 72.21 -43.42
CA LEU A 292 -20.54 70.94 -42.73
C LEU A 292 -19.21 70.25 -42.38
N ASP A 293 -18.71 70.52 -41.18
CA ASP A 293 -17.48 69.91 -40.64
C ASP A 293 -17.70 68.47 -40.15
N PHE A 294 -17.82 67.52 -41.08
CA PHE A 294 -17.89 66.09 -40.75
C PHE A 294 -16.50 65.44 -40.70
N ASP A 295 -16.06 65.04 -39.50
CA ASP A 295 -14.81 64.30 -39.31
C ASP A 295 -15.01 62.78 -39.42
N GLY A 296 -14.92 62.28 -40.66
CA GLY A 296 -14.98 60.84 -40.94
C GLY A 296 -13.81 60.04 -40.36
N ASN A 297 -12.64 60.66 -40.18
CA ASN A 297 -11.48 59.99 -39.57
C ASN A 297 -11.74 59.74 -38.08
N ARG A 298 -12.37 60.69 -37.38
CA ARG A 298 -12.75 60.52 -35.98
C ARG A 298 -13.79 59.41 -35.80
N LEU A 299 -14.80 59.33 -36.66
CA LEU A 299 -15.78 58.23 -36.61
C LEU A 299 -15.10 56.86 -36.74
N MET A 300 -14.17 56.71 -37.68
CA MET A 300 -13.42 55.46 -37.86
C MET A 300 -12.52 55.12 -36.65
N GLN A 301 -11.90 56.11 -36.01
CA GLN A 301 -11.14 55.90 -34.77
C GLN A 301 -12.04 55.40 -33.63
N VAL A 302 -13.22 56.01 -33.47
CA VAL A 302 -14.20 55.64 -32.45
C VAL A 302 -14.71 54.21 -32.69
N GLU A 303 -15.05 53.84 -33.93
CA GLU A 303 -15.47 52.47 -34.28
C GLU A 303 -14.38 51.43 -34.01
N ASN A 304 -13.14 51.69 -34.46
CA ASN A 304 -12.02 50.79 -34.19
C ASN A 304 -11.75 50.60 -32.68
N ARG A 305 -11.89 51.68 -31.89
CA ARG A 305 -11.75 51.59 -30.43
C ARG A 305 -12.89 50.79 -29.80
N LEU A 306 -14.14 51.01 -30.23
CA LEU A 306 -15.29 50.25 -29.76
C LEU A 306 -15.17 48.75 -30.11
N ASP A 307 -14.66 48.39 -31.29
CA ASP A 307 -14.44 46.98 -31.68
C ASP A 307 -13.41 46.28 -30.78
N LEU A 308 -12.33 46.99 -30.43
CA LEU A 308 -11.35 46.50 -29.46
C LEU A 308 -12.00 46.28 -28.08
N LEU A 309 -12.77 47.26 -27.60
CA LEU A 309 -13.50 47.16 -26.32
C LEU A 309 -14.47 45.97 -26.33
N HIS A 310 -15.21 45.76 -27.42
CA HIS A 310 -16.15 44.65 -27.60
C HIS A 310 -15.47 43.28 -27.65
N THR A 311 -14.22 43.22 -28.12
CA THR A 311 -13.43 41.97 -28.17
C THR A 311 -12.89 41.58 -26.79
N ILE A 312 -12.58 42.57 -25.94
CA ILE A 312 -11.98 42.40 -24.60
C ILE A 312 -13.04 42.21 -23.50
N THR A 313 -14.10 43.02 -23.49
CA THR A 313 -15.43 42.56 -23.01
C THR A 313 -15.83 41.33 -23.84
N ARG A 314 -16.90 40.58 -23.68
CA ARG A 314 -17.06 39.25 -24.31
C ARG A 314 -16.03 38.18 -23.88
N LYS A 315 -14.72 38.41 -23.92
CA LYS A 315 -13.69 37.48 -23.40
C LYS A 315 -13.61 37.48 -21.87
N TYR A 316 -13.61 38.67 -21.26
CA TYR A 316 -13.28 38.83 -19.83
C TYR A 316 -14.39 39.43 -18.97
N GLY A 317 -15.49 39.88 -19.58
CA GLY A 317 -16.59 40.53 -18.87
C GLY A 317 -17.68 41.03 -19.80
N GLY A 318 -18.79 41.51 -19.24
CA GLY A 318 -19.88 42.11 -20.02
C GLY A 318 -19.60 43.56 -20.38
N THR A 319 -19.14 44.35 -19.41
CA THR A 319 -18.83 45.78 -19.54
C THR A 319 -17.34 46.05 -19.31
N VAL A 320 -16.87 47.24 -19.66
CA VAL A 320 -15.46 47.65 -19.42
C VAL A 320 -15.13 47.61 -17.93
N ASP A 321 -16.05 48.04 -17.07
CA ASP A 321 -15.87 48.02 -15.61
C ASP A 321 -15.78 46.58 -15.07
N ASP A 322 -16.54 45.63 -15.62
CA ASP A 322 -16.43 44.22 -15.26
C ASP A 322 -15.05 43.65 -15.59
N VAL A 323 -14.48 44.05 -16.74
CA VAL A 323 -13.14 43.61 -17.15
C VAL A 323 -12.06 44.19 -16.22
N LEU A 324 -12.19 45.45 -15.79
CA LEU A 324 -11.27 46.07 -14.84
C LEU A 324 -11.35 45.41 -13.45
N LEU A 325 -12.55 45.04 -13.00
CA LEU A 325 -12.72 44.26 -11.76
C LEU A 325 -12.11 42.87 -11.89
N TYR A 326 -12.31 42.20 -13.02
CA TYR A 326 -11.67 40.93 -13.32
C TYR A 326 -10.14 41.06 -13.30
N PHE A 327 -9.59 42.11 -13.91
CA PHE A 327 -8.16 42.40 -13.94
C PHE A 327 -7.57 42.56 -12.53
N ALA A 328 -8.23 43.32 -11.65
CA ALA A 328 -7.80 43.46 -10.26
C ALA A 328 -7.77 42.10 -9.52
N LYS A 329 -8.82 41.29 -9.73
CA LYS A 329 -8.93 39.96 -9.11
C LYS A 329 -7.84 39.00 -9.56
N ILE A 330 -7.56 38.92 -10.87
CA ILE A 330 -6.51 38.03 -11.38
C ILE A 330 -5.11 38.49 -10.99
N THR A 331 -4.89 39.79 -10.82
CA THR A 331 -3.62 40.36 -10.34
C THR A 331 -3.35 39.95 -8.89
N GLU A 332 -4.36 39.99 -8.03
CA GLU A 332 -4.26 39.50 -6.65
C GLU A 332 -3.96 37.99 -6.62
N GLU A 333 -4.66 37.21 -7.45
CA GLU A 333 -4.45 35.76 -7.58
C GLU A 333 -3.00 35.45 -8.05
N TYR A 334 -2.48 36.17 -9.04
CA TYR A 334 -1.12 36.01 -9.55
C TYR A 334 -0.06 36.24 -8.48
N ASN A 335 -0.20 37.32 -7.69
CA ASN A 335 0.74 37.65 -6.62
C ASN A 335 0.75 36.59 -5.50
N LEU A 336 -0.41 36.03 -5.17
CA LEU A 336 -0.52 34.93 -4.19
C LEU A 336 0.19 33.65 -4.68
N LEU A 337 0.04 33.32 -5.96
CA LEU A 337 0.62 32.12 -6.56
C LEU A 337 2.13 32.18 -6.73
N THR A 338 2.70 33.38 -6.93
CA THR A 338 4.14 33.57 -7.16
C THR A 338 4.96 33.73 -5.88
N GLY A 339 4.34 34.06 -4.74
CA GLY A 339 5.02 34.34 -3.46
C GLY A 339 5.63 33.15 -2.71
N ASN A 340 5.41 31.89 -3.12
CA ASN A 340 5.75 30.69 -2.32
C ASN A 340 6.88 29.79 -2.85
N ASN A 341 7.64 30.21 -3.87
CA ASN A 341 8.55 29.29 -4.58
C ASN A 341 9.91 29.00 -3.91
N LEU A 342 10.30 29.72 -2.85
CA LEU A 342 11.62 29.56 -2.21
C LEU A 342 11.77 28.24 -1.41
N SER A 343 10.67 27.59 -0.97
CA SER A 343 10.75 26.41 -0.09
C SER A 343 11.02 25.08 -0.82
N SER A 344 10.83 25.00 -2.14
CA SER A 344 10.86 23.72 -2.87
C SER A 344 12.29 23.23 -3.13
N GLU A 345 13.20 24.14 -3.47
CA GLU A 345 14.60 23.80 -3.75
C GLU A 345 15.34 23.29 -2.50
N ASP A 346 15.06 23.88 -1.33
CA ASP A 346 15.61 23.42 -0.05
C ASP A 346 15.14 22.01 0.31
N MET A 347 13.86 21.70 0.12
CA MET A 347 13.30 20.37 0.36
C MET A 347 13.88 19.31 -0.59
N GLU A 348 14.15 19.66 -1.86
CA GLU A 348 14.84 18.78 -2.80
C GLU A 348 16.28 18.52 -2.39
N ALA A 349 17.00 19.54 -1.93
CA ALA A 349 18.37 19.40 -1.44
C ALA A 349 18.45 18.52 -0.18
N GLU A 350 17.51 18.66 0.75
CA GLU A 350 17.41 17.78 1.92
C GLU A 350 17.05 16.35 1.54
N LEU A 351 16.09 16.16 0.62
CA LEU A 351 15.72 14.83 0.13
C LEU A 351 16.93 14.10 -0.47
N LYS A 352 17.76 14.81 -1.24
CA LYS A 352 18.98 14.24 -1.83
C LYS A 352 20.02 13.85 -0.78
N LYS A 353 20.16 14.63 0.31
CA LYS A 353 21.03 14.27 1.44
C LYS A 353 20.53 13.00 2.14
N LEU A 354 19.22 12.90 2.38
CA LEU A 354 18.60 11.71 2.97
C LEU A 354 18.76 10.48 2.05
N GLU A 355 18.65 10.66 0.73
CA GLU A 355 18.84 9.58 -0.24
C GLU A 355 20.28 9.04 -0.22
N VAL A 356 21.29 9.92 -0.24
CA VAL A 356 22.70 9.50 -0.16
C VAL A 356 22.98 8.75 1.14
N ASN A 357 22.46 9.24 2.28
CA ASN A 357 22.59 8.54 3.55
C ASN A 357 21.90 7.17 3.54
N LEU A 358 20.69 7.10 3.00
CA LEU A 358 19.91 5.88 2.89
C LEU A 358 20.62 4.82 2.03
N VAL A 359 21.23 5.22 0.92
CA VAL A 359 22.01 4.31 0.05
C VAL A 359 23.20 3.74 0.83
N ASN A 360 23.97 4.58 1.53
CA ASN A 360 25.10 4.14 2.33
C ASN A 360 24.69 3.16 3.44
N LEU A 361 23.59 3.45 4.16
CA LEU A 361 23.05 2.55 5.19
C LEU A 361 22.53 1.24 4.61
N ALA A 362 21.90 1.29 3.42
CA ALA A 362 21.45 0.08 2.73
C ALA A 362 22.62 -0.82 2.34
N ASP A 363 23.73 -0.26 1.83
CA ASP A 363 24.92 -1.03 1.47
C ASP A 363 25.61 -1.66 2.70
N GLN A 364 25.63 -0.94 3.83
CA GLN A 364 26.10 -1.47 5.11
C GLN A 364 25.22 -2.62 5.61
N LEU A 365 23.90 -2.43 5.58
CA LEU A 365 22.93 -3.46 5.98
C LEU A 365 23.03 -4.70 5.09
N ALA A 366 23.14 -4.52 3.77
CA ALA A 366 23.35 -5.59 2.81
C ALA A 366 24.64 -6.36 3.11
N SER A 367 25.75 -5.66 3.34
CA SER A 367 27.04 -6.30 3.67
C SER A 367 26.98 -7.10 4.96
N ALA A 368 26.36 -6.54 6.01
CA ALA A 368 26.16 -7.24 7.28
C ALA A 368 25.29 -8.50 7.09
N ARG A 369 24.21 -8.39 6.32
CA ARG A 369 23.30 -9.51 6.02
C ARG A 369 23.96 -10.63 5.21
N HIS A 370 24.85 -10.29 4.26
CA HIS A 370 25.63 -11.30 3.54
C HIS A 370 26.59 -12.07 4.47
N ASN A 371 27.17 -11.39 5.48
CA ASN A 371 27.98 -12.07 6.49
C ASN A 371 27.13 -13.01 7.36
N LEU A 372 25.92 -12.60 7.76
CA LEU A 372 24.98 -13.46 8.48
C LEU A 372 24.58 -14.68 7.64
N ALA A 373 24.35 -14.49 6.33
CA ALA A 373 24.04 -15.58 5.42
C ALA A 373 25.16 -16.63 5.38
N GLN A 374 26.43 -16.22 5.31
CA GLN A 374 27.56 -17.15 5.33
C GLN A 374 27.64 -17.94 6.64
N GLN A 375 27.36 -17.30 7.78
CA GLN A 375 27.31 -17.96 9.08
C GLN A 375 26.18 -18.99 9.13
N LEU A 376 24.98 -18.59 8.69
CA LEU A 376 23.80 -19.44 8.63
C LEU A 376 24.02 -20.64 7.70
N GLU A 377 24.60 -20.43 6.51
CA GLU A 377 24.95 -21.50 5.57
C GLU A 377 25.93 -22.50 6.18
N ALA A 378 26.96 -22.03 6.90
CA ALA A 378 27.93 -22.89 7.56
C ALA A 378 27.30 -23.70 8.71
N GLU A 379 26.45 -23.07 9.52
CA GLU A 379 25.77 -23.73 10.63
C GLU A 379 24.77 -24.77 10.13
N ILE A 380 23.91 -24.44 9.17
CA ILE A 380 22.98 -25.39 8.55
C ILE A 380 23.74 -26.54 7.90
N LYS A 381 24.87 -26.28 7.22
CA LYS A 381 25.69 -27.34 6.62
C LYS A 381 26.21 -28.32 7.68
N GLN A 382 26.66 -27.83 8.83
CA GLN A 382 27.08 -28.70 9.93
C GLN A 382 25.90 -29.52 10.46
N GLU A 383 24.74 -28.89 10.65
CA GLU A 383 23.51 -29.54 11.10
C GLU A 383 23.05 -30.64 10.13
N LEU A 384 23.19 -30.41 8.82
CA LEU A 384 22.89 -31.40 7.78
C LEU A 384 23.88 -32.58 7.77
N GLN A 385 25.16 -32.33 8.02
CA GLN A 385 26.16 -33.40 8.16
C GLN A 385 25.84 -34.32 9.33
N ASP A 386 25.47 -33.76 10.48
CA ASP A 386 25.07 -34.52 11.67
C ASP A 386 23.85 -35.42 11.38
N LEU A 387 22.98 -35.04 10.44
CA LEU A 387 21.80 -35.81 10.01
C LEU A 387 22.06 -36.76 8.83
N TYR A 388 23.34 -37.08 8.55
CA TYR A 388 23.78 -37.91 7.43
C TYR A 388 23.38 -37.36 6.04
N MET A 389 23.28 -36.04 5.92
CA MET A 389 23.01 -35.32 4.66
C MET A 389 24.23 -34.51 4.21
N GLU A 390 25.43 -35.11 4.29
CA GLU A 390 26.72 -34.44 3.99
C GLU A 390 26.81 -33.81 2.59
N LYS A 391 26.02 -34.35 1.66
CA LYS A 391 25.96 -33.95 0.26
C LYS A 391 24.98 -32.80 0.01
N ALA A 392 24.07 -32.52 0.95
CA ALA A 392 23.12 -31.44 0.83
C ALA A 392 23.82 -30.09 1.03
N GLN A 393 23.42 -29.10 0.25
CA GLN A 393 23.95 -27.74 0.32
C GLN A 393 22.79 -26.76 0.46
N PHE A 394 22.88 -25.89 1.46
CA PHE A 394 21.98 -24.77 1.67
C PHE A 394 22.65 -23.50 1.17
N GLN A 395 21.88 -22.61 0.54
CA GLN A 395 22.36 -21.33 0.05
C GLN A 395 21.30 -20.25 0.28
N VAL A 396 21.72 -19.09 0.76
CA VAL A 396 20.92 -17.87 0.82
C VAL A 396 21.18 -17.07 -0.45
N ARG A 397 20.11 -16.73 -1.18
CA ARG A 397 20.22 -15.90 -2.38
C ARG A 397 19.62 -14.53 -2.14
N PHE A 398 20.32 -13.54 -2.65
CA PHE A 398 19.93 -12.13 -2.61
C PHE A 398 19.55 -11.67 -4.01
N SER A 399 18.46 -10.90 -4.10
CA SER A 399 18.08 -10.20 -5.32
C SER A 399 17.81 -8.73 -5.02
N LYS A 400 18.19 -7.85 -5.96
CA LYS A 400 18.01 -6.41 -5.77
C LYS A 400 16.53 -6.04 -5.76
N GLY A 401 16.12 -5.29 -4.74
CA GLY A 401 14.77 -4.77 -4.56
C GLY A 401 14.73 -3.24 -4.58
N LYS A 402 13.52 -2.69 -4.45
CA LYS A 402 13.34 -1.26 -4.14
C LYS A 402 13.60 -1.03 -2.65
N PHE A 403 13.95 0.19 -2.26
CA PHE A 403 14.02 0.56 -0.85
C PHE A 403 12.69 0.27 -0.15
N SER A 404 12.79 -0.44 0.96
CA SER A 404 11.69 -0.80 1.85
C SER A 404 12.16 -0.63 3.29
N ARG A 405 11.26 -0.81 4.26
CA ARG A 405 11.63 -0.77 5.67
C ARG A 405 12.62 -1.89 6.06
N GLU A 406 12.72 -2.97 5.28
CA GLU A 406 13.64 -4.09 5.52
C GLU A 406 14.97 -3.97 4.75
N GLY A 407 15.13 -2.98 3.88
CA GLY A 407 16.31 -2.84 3.02
C GLY A 407 15.96 -2.68 1.54
N ASN A 408 16.98 -2.82 0.69
CA ASN A 408 16.90 -2.79 -0.78
C ASN A 408 17.21 -4.16 -1.41
N GLU A 409 17.08 -5.24 -0.65
CA GLU A 409 17.32 -6.61 -1.11
C GLU A 409 16.17 -7.52 -0.69
N MET A 410 15.90 -8.53 -1.51
CA MET A 410 15.02 -9.65 -1.19
C MET A 410 15.88 -10.88 -0.93
N VAL A 411 15.53 -11.63 0.11
CA VAL A 411 16.22 -12.84 0.55
C VAL A 411 15.36 -14.05 0.23
N GLU A 412 15.96 -15.11 -0.32
CA GLU A 412 15.27 -16.38 -0.54
C GLU A 412 16.22 -17.55 -0.26
N PHE A 413 15.71 -18.59 0.41
CA PHE A 413 16.45 -19.79 0.75
C PHE A 413 16.39 -20.86 -0.34
N TYR A 414 17.56 -21.37 -0.70
CA TYR A 414 17.76 -22.36 -1.75
C TYR A 414 18.46 -23.60 -1.19
N ILE A 415 18.18 -24.74 -1.80
CA ILE A 415 18.79 -26.01 -1.40
C ILE A 415 19.08 -26.91 -2.59
N SER A 416 20.13 -27.70 -2.46
CA SER A 416 20.47 -28.84 -3.32
C SER A 416 20.64 -30.07 -2.43
N THR A 417 19.87 -31.13 -2.67
CA THR A 417 19.89 -32.35 -1.84
C THR A 417 20.95 -33.35 -2.31
N ASN A 418 21.28 -33.35 -3.60
CA ASN A 418 22.18 -34.31 -4.22
C ASN A 418 23.33 -33.62 -4.98
N PRO A 419 24.55 -34.19 -4.97
CA PRO A 419 25.65 -33.66 -5.75
C PRO A 419 25.32 -33.69 -7.24
N GLY A 420 25.47 -32.55 -7.91
CA GLY A 420 25.17 -32.40 -9.34
C GLY A 420 23.74 -31.93 -9.64
N GLU A 421 22.88 -31.76 -8.63
CA GLU A 421 21.62 -31.05 -8.79
C GLU A 421 21.79 -29.54 -8.59
N ASP A 422 21.13 -28.75 -9.42
CA ASP A 422 21.04 -27.30 -9.26
C ASP A 422 20.28 -26.94 -7.97
N PHE A 423 20.68 -25.83 -7.36
CA PHE A 423 19.95 -25.21 -6.26
C PHE A 423 18.53 -24.84 -6.69
N LYS A 424 17.54 -25.34 -5.93
CA LYS A 424 16.12 -25.01 -6.11
C LYS A 424 15.62 -24.20 -4.92
N PRO A 425 14.65 -23.29 -5.11
CA PRO A 425 13.98 -22.64 -3.99
C PRO A 425 13.42 -23.69 -3.03
N LEU A 426 13.53 -23.45 -1.72
CA LEU A 426 13.05 -24.37 -0.68
C LEU A 426 11.57 -24.78 -0.92
N VAL A 427 10.76 -23.82 -1.38
CA VAL A 427 9.34 -23.97 -1.73
C VAL A 427 9.07 -25.05 -2.79
N LYS A 428 10.04 -25.31 -3.67
CA LYS A 428 9.89 -26.22 -4.82
C LYS A 428 10.47 -27.61 -4.58
N VAL A 429 10.99 -27.88 -3.38
CA VAL A 429 11.53 -29.20 -3.04
C VAL A 429 10.36 -30.09 -2.61
N ALA A 430 10.10 -31.13 -3.40
CA ALA A 430 8.95 -32.02 -3.21
C ALA A 430 9.08 -32.86 -1.93
N SER A 431 7.93 -33.16 -1.30
CA SER A 431 7.83 -33.76 0.04
C SER A 431 8.37 -35.18 0.11
N GLY A 432 9.18 -35.45 1.13
CA GLY A 432 9.68 -36.77 1.53
C GLY A 432 10.43 -36.67 2.86
N GLY A 433 10.87 -37.79 3.44
CA GLY A 433 11.62 -37.82 4.71
C GLY A 433 12.99 -37.08 4.68
N GLU A 434 13.43 -36.62 3.51
CA GLU A 434 14.53 -35.66 3.38
C GLU A 434 14.11 -34.25 3.80
N LEU A 435 12.89 -33.81 3.47
CA LEU A 435 12.41 -32.46 3.80
C LEU A 435 12.27 -32.28 5.32
N SER A 436 11.70 -33.25 6.04
CA SER A 436 11.60 -33.19 7.51
C SER A 436 12.97 -33.09 8.18
N ARG A 437 13.99 -33.77 7.63
CA ARG A 437 15.38 -33.67 8.11
C ARG A 437 16.00 -32.31 7.80
N LEU A 438 15.75 -31.77 6.61
CA LEU A 438 16.17 -30.42 6.23
C LEU A 438 15.56 -29.36 7.14
N MET A 439 14.26 -29.45 7.39
CA MET A 439 13.53 -28.52 8.26
C MET A 439 14.06 -28.60 9.70
N LEU A 440 14.32 -29.81 10.20
CA LEU A 440 14.94 -30.00 11.52
C LEU A 440 16.33 -29.34 11.60
N ALA A 441 17.17 -29.50 10.58
CA ALA A 441 18.50 -28.88 10.55
C ALA A 441 18.41 -27.34 10.54
N ILE A 442 17.51 -26.80 9.71
CA ILE A 442 17.29 -25.36 9.59
C ILE A 442 16.75 -24.78 10.90
N LYS A 443 15.69 -25.36 11.48
CA LYS A 443 15.12 -24.90 12.75
C LYS A 443 16.07 -25.14 13.94
N SER A 444 16.86 -26.20 13.94
CA SER A 444 17.90 -26.42 14.97
C SER A 444 18.92 -25.28 14.98
N ALA A 445 19.31 -24.76 13.81
CA ALA A 445 20.18 -23.60 13.70
C ALA A 445 19.50 -22.32 14.23
N PHE A 446 18.22 -22.09 13.92
CA PHE A 446 17.48 -20.92 14.40
C PHE A 446 17.15 -20.97 15.90
N SER A 447 16.72 -22.13 16.41
CA SER A 447 16.31 -22.34 17.80
C SER A 447 17.41 -22.01 18.81
N ARG A 448 18.69 -22.19 18.46
CA ARG A 448 19.81 -21.81 19.35
C ARG A 448 19.90 -20.31 19.60
N LYS A 449 19.36 -19.48 18.69
CA LYS A 449 19.42 -18.02 18.77
C LYS A 449 18.10 -17.36 19.16
N GLU A 450 16.96 -17.98 18.83
CA GLU A 450 15.63 -17.39 19.09
C GLU A 450 15.21 -17.38 20.57
N GLY A 451 15.89 -18.11 21.45
CA GLY A 451 15.54 -18.15 22.89
C GLY A 451 14.12 -18.71 23.15
N LYS A 452 13.52 -19.40 22.19
CA LYS A 452 12.19 -20.01 22.34
C LYS A 452 12.22 -21.06 23.45
N THR A 453 11.16 -21.06 24.27
CA THR A 453 11.13 -21.85 25.50
C THR A 453 10.61 -23.28 25.31
N SER A 454 9.81 -23.54 24.27
CA SER A 454 9.18 -24.84 24.01
C SER A 454 9.05 -25.12 22.51
N ILE A 455 9.46 -26.32 22.06
CA ILE A 455 9.34 -26.79 20.68
C ILE A 455 8.59 -28.12 20.66
N VAL A 456 7.64 -28.29 19.74
CA VAL A 456 6.87 -29.52 19.56
C VAL A 456 7.24 -30.14 18.22
N PHE A 457 7.46 -31.45 18.16
CA PHE A 457 7.80 -32.22 16.97
C PHE A 457 6.74 -33.29 16.71
N ASP A 458 5.95 -33.12 15.67
CA ASP A 458 4.98 -34.10 15.17
C ASP A 458 5.62 -34.93 14.05
N GLU A 459 5.53 -36.26 14.16
CA GLU A 459 5.91 -37.20 13.10
C GLU A 459 7.34 -37.05 12.52
N VAL A 460 8.31 -36.62 13.33
CA VAL A 460 9.74 -36.46 12.94
C VAL A 460 10.42 -37.76 12.47
N ASP A 461 9.78 -38.90 12.72
CA ASP A 461 10.24 -40.22 12.36
C ASP A 461 9.71 -40.75 11.02
N THR A 462 8.88 -39.98 10.31
CA THR A 462 8.29 -40.40 9.05
C THR A 462 9.34 -40.62 7.97
N GLY A 463 9.47 -41.87 7.50
CA GLY A 463 10.40 -42.23 6.43
C GLY A 463 11.87 -42.32 6.86
N VAL A 464 12.15 -42.45 8.16
CA VAL A 464 13.51 -42.56 8.71
C VAL A 464 13.69 -43.86 9.50
N SER A 465 14.84 -44.52 9.37
CA SER A 465 15.17 -45.72 10.15
C SER A 465 16.68 -45.86 10.41
N GLY A 466 17.04 -46.76 11.32
CA GLY A 466 18.44 -47.13 11.59
C GLY A 466 19.27 -45.98 12.16
N ARG A 467 20.49 -45.78 11.63
CA ARG A 467 21.46 -44.78 12.15
C ARG A 467 20.95 -43.35 12.02
N VAL A 468 20.14 -43.07 11.01
CA VAL A 468 19.56 -41.73 10.80
C VAL A 468 18.54 -41.40 11.88
N ALA A 469 17.72 -42.38 12.29
CA ALA A 469 16.77 -42.20 13.39
C ALA A 469 17.49 -41.90 14.72
N GLN A 470 18.64 -42.55 14.96
CA GLN A 470 19.47 -42.28 16.14
C GLN A 470 20.03 -40.84 16.12
N ALA A 471 20.52 -40.36 14.97
CA ALA A 471 21.03 -39.00 14.85
C ALA A 471 19.93 -37.94 15.07
N ILE A 472 18.73 -38.16 14.53
CA ILE A 472 17.56 -37.30 14.78
C ILE A 472 17.22 -37.30 16.27
N ALA A 473 17.15 -38.47 16.90
CA ALA A 473 16.88 -38.62 18.32
C ALA A 473 17.88 -37.82 19.18
N GLN A 474 19.18 -37.96 18.90
CA GLN A 474 20.24 -37.21 19.57
C GLN A 474 20.13 -35.71 19.38
N LYS A 475 19.74 -35.25 18.18
CA LYS A 475 19.57 -33.83 17.88
C LYS A 475 18.41 -33.22 18.67
N ILE A 476 17.24 -33.87 18.60
CA ILE A 476 16.03 -33.44 19.31
C ILE A 476 16.29 -33.41 20.82
N HIS A 477 16.97 -34.43 21.35
CA HIS A 477 17.36 -34.46 22.76
C HIS A 477 18.31 -33.30 23.13
N LYS A 478 19.31 -33.00 22.29
CA LYS A 478 20.24 -31.88 22.51
C LYS A 478 19.54 -30.51 22.51
N ILE A 479 18.51 -30.33 21.66
CA ILE A 479 17.65 -29.15 21.70
C ILE A 479 16.90 -29.08 23.05
N GLY A 480 16.36 -30.23 23.50
CA GLY A 480 15.72 -30.36 24.81
C GLY A 480 16.64 -30.03 26.00
N GLN A 481 17.96 -30.22 25.91
CA GLN A 481 18.88 -29.86 27.00
C GLN A 481 18.93 -28.35 27.30
N HIS A 482 18.60 -27.51 26.32
CA HIS A 482 18.63 -26.06 26.45
C HIS A 482 17.22 -25.43 26.47
N GLY A 483 16.16 -26.24 26.47
CA GLY A 483 14.78 -25.78 26.41
C GLY A 483 13.78 -26.88 26.79
N GLN A 484 12.56 -26.80 26.25
CA GLN A 484 11.59 -27.88 26.34
C GLN A 484 11.27 -28.40 24.94
N VAL A 485 11.28 -29.72 24.81
CA VAL A 485 10.91 -30.40 23.57
C VAL A 485 9.81 -31.41 23.83
N LEU A 486 8.72 -31.33 23.09
CA LEU A 486 7.67 -32.35 23.06
C LEU A 486 7.75 -33.07 21.71
N ALA A 487 7.76 -34.39 21.66
CA ALA A 487 7.79 -35.12 20.39
C ALA A 487 6.79 -36.27 20.37
N ILE A 488 6.13 -36.49 19.23
CA ILE A 488 5.39 -37.72 18.96
C ILE A 488 6.30 -38.64 18.16
N SER A 489 6.48 -39.87 18.64
CA SER A 489 7.27 -40.86 17.92
C SER A 489 6.78 -42.29 18.13
N HIS A 490 7.06 -43.13 17.15
CA HIS A 490 6.91 -44.59 17.16
C HIS A 490 8.26 -45.31 17.06
N LEU A 491 9.39 -44.59 16.99
CA LEU A 491 10.71 -45.18 16.86
C LEU A 491 11.36 -45.44 18.23
N PRO A 492 11.78 -46.69 18.52
CA PRO A 492 12.49 -47.05 19.75
C PRO A 492 13.68 -46.14 20.06
N GLN A 493 14.42 -45.70 19.03
CA GLN A 493 15.62 -44.86 19.17
C GLN A 493 15.29 -43.46 19.73
N VAL A 494 14.19 -42.86 19.27
CA VAL A 494 13.73 -41.53 19.72
C VAL A 494 13.15 -41.61 21.13
N ILE A 495 12.41 -42.68 21.41
CA ILE A 495 11.75 -42.90 22.69
C ILE A 495 12.76 -43.22 23.80
N ALA A 496 13.79 -44.00 23.48
CA ALA A 496 14.81 -44.42 24.45
C ALA A 496 15.66 -43.25 24.96
N ILE A 497 15.95 -42.25 24.12
CA ILE A 497 16.77 -41.10 24.52
C ILE A 497 16.00 -40.02 25.31
N ALA A 498 14.66 -40.03 25.21
CA ALA A 498 13.82 -39.03 25.84
C ALA A 498 13.99 -38.99 27.37
N ASP A 499 13.88 -37.79 27.94
CA ASP A 499 13.91 -37.59 29.40
C ASP A 499 12.64 -38.15 30.04
N TYR A 500 11.49 -37.84 29.43
CA TYR A 500 10.16 -38.24 29.89
C TYR A 500 9.38 -38.95 28.79
N GLN A 501 8.52 -39.89 29.18
CA GLN A 501 7.68 -40.62 28.23
C GLN A 501 6.24 -40.70 28.75
N PHE A 502 5.32 -40.07 28.02
CA PHE A 502 3.89 -40.25 28.21
C PHE A 502 3.37 -41.34 27.31
N PHE A 503 2.62 -42.28 27.88
CA PHE A 503 1.92 -43.32 27.14
C PHE A 503 0.45 -42.96 27.03
N ILE A 504 -0.07 -43.03 25.80
CA ILE A 504 -1.44 -42.71 25.44
C ILE A 504 -2.16 -43.99 25.08
N GLU A 505 -3.18 -44.33 25.85
CA GLU A 505 -3.98 -45.52 25.65
C GLU A 505 -5.45 -45.20 25.37
N LYS A 506 -6.02 -45.96 24.45
CA LYS A 506 -7.43 -45.86 24.08
C LYS A 506 -8.23 -46.91 24.86
N ILE A 507 -9.01 -46.46 25.83
CA ILE A 507 -9.93 -47.30 26.56
C ILE A 507 -11.29 -47.22 25.87
N SER A 508 -11.75 -48.34 25.32
CA SER A 508 -13.06 -48.43 24.66
C SER A 508 -13.99 -49.37 25.43
N ASN A 509 -15.24 -48.95 25.61
CA ASN A 509 -16.34 -49.79 26.06
C ASN A 509 -17.47 -49.74 25.01
N ASP A 510 -18.54 -50.52 25.20
CA ASP A 510 -19.67 -50.64 24.24
C ASP A 510 -20.38 -49.31 23.92
N HIS A 511 -20.13 -48.26 24.70
CA HIS A 511 -20.83 -46.97 24.61
C HIS A 511 -19.92 -45.77 24.28
N SER A 512 -18.61 -45.89 24.48
CA SER A 512 -17.69 -44.76 24.38
C SER A 512 -16.24 -45.19 24.22
N THR A 513 -15.48 -44.32 23.57
CA THR A 513 -14.02 -44.39 23.51
C THR A 513 -13.45 -43.18 24.24
N VAL A 514 -12.51 -43.43 25.16
CA VAL A 514 -11.80 -42.39 25.90
C VAL A 514 -10.30 -42.61 25.73
N SER A 515 -9.57 -41.54 25.44
CA SER A 515 -8.11 -41.54 25.48
C SER A 515 -7.65 -41.13 26.88
N THR A 516 -6.71 -41.89 27.45
CA THR A 516 -6.05 -41.56 28.72
C THR A 516 -4.56 -41.47 28.52
N VAL A 517 -3.89 -40.66 29.34
CA VAL A 517 -2.46 -40.39 29.23
C VAL A 517 -1.83 -40.52 30.60
N ARG A 518 -0.69 -41.21 30.68
CA ARG A 518 0.06 -41.41 31.91
C ARG A 518 1.56 -41.34 31.68
N LEU A 519 2.30 -40.83 32.65
CA LEU A 519 3.76 -40.85 32.62
C LEU A 519 4.26 -42.26 32.94
N LEU A 520 5.19 -42.79 32.14
CA LEU A 520 5.76 -44.12 32.35
C LEU A 520 6.93 -44.08 33.35
N THR A 521 6.99 -45.10 34.21
CA THR A 521 8.17 -45.43 35.02
C THR A 521 9.29 -46.01 34.16
N VAL A 522 10.53 -46.06 34.67
CA VAL A 522 11.69 -46.57 33.92
C VAL A 522 11.45 -48.01 33.44
N GLU A 523 10.87 -48.85 34.29
CA GLU A 523 10.52 -50.24 33.99
C GLU A 523 9.47 -50.33 32.89
N GLU A 524 8.41 -49.54 32.98
CA GLU A 524 7.36 -49.49 31.94
C GLU A 524 7.89 -48.95 30.61
N ARG A 525 8.84 -48.00 30.63
CA ARG A 525 9.53 -47.54 29.43
C ARG A 525 10.32 -48.66 28.77
N VAL A 526 11.02 -49.49 29.55
CA VAL A 526 11.75 -50.66 29.03
C VAL A 526 10.78 -51.64 28.37
N GLU A 527 9.64 -51.92 29.00
CA GLU A 527 8.61 -52.80 28.42
C GLU A 527 8.04 -52.23 27.13
N GLU A 528 7.73 -50.93 27.10
CA GLU A 528 7.17 -50.27 25.92
C GLU A 528 8.15 -50.26 24.74
N VAL A 529 9.43 -49.95 25.00
CA VAL A 529 10.48 -50.00 23.98
C VAL A 529 10.71 -51.45 23.50
N ALA A 530 10.64 -52.44 24.40
CA ALA A 530 10.76 -53.85 24.03
C ALA A 530 9.59 -54.32 23.16
N LYS A 531 8.35 -53.91 23.46
CA LYS A 531 7.18 -54.14 22.61
C LYS A 531 7.36 -53.55 21.22
N MET A 532 7.88 -52.34 21.11
CA MET A 532 8.14 -51.72 19.81
C MET A 532 9.22 -52.43 19.00
N LEU A 533 10.19 -53.09 19.66
CA LEU A 533 11.25 -53.86 18.99
C LEU A 533 10.80 -55.25 18.54
N ALA A 534 9.98 -55.94 19.34
CA ALA A 534 9.62 -57.36 19.14
C ALA A 534 8.15 -57.61 18.75
N GLY A 535 7.31 -56.57 18.76
CA GLY A 535 5.86 -56.70 18.65
C GLY A 535 5.21 -57.12 19.98
N ASP A 536 4.04 -57.74 19.91
CA ASP A 536 3.25 -58.09 21.09
C ASP A 536 3.90 -59.18 21.97
N ASP A 537 4.75 -60.03 21.38
CA ASP A 537 5.48 -61.09 22.09
C ASP A 537 6.82 -60.57 22.63
N VAL A 538 6.77 -59.94 23.81
CA VAL A 538 7.97 -59.41 24.49
C VAL A 538 8.88 -60.55 24.94
N THR A 539 10.05 -60.68 24.30
CA THR A 539 11.08 -61.66 24.66
C THR A 539 12.11 -61.08 25.63
N GLU A 540 12.81 -61.93 26.40
CA GLU A 540 13.93 -61.49 27.25
C GLU A 540 15.05 -60.79 26.45
N ALA A 541 15.27 -61.20 25.20
CA ALA A 541 16.22 -60.56 24.30
C ALA A 541 15.80 -59.11 23.97
N ALA A 542 14.51 -58.89 23.70
CA ALA A 542 13.97 -57.56 23.42
C ALA A 542 14.05 -56.64 24.65
N LEU A 543 13.76 -57.16 25.85
CA LEU A 543 13.93 -56.41 27.10
C LEU A 543 15.40 -56.03 27.35
N THR A 544 16.33 -56.94 27.05
CA THR A 544 17.76 -56.67 27.19
C THR A 544 18.21 -55.57 26.24
N GLN A 545 17.80 -55.65 24.97
CA GLN A 545 18.11 -54.63 23.97
C GLN A 545 17.46 -53.28 24.29
N ALA A 546 16.22 -53.26 24.79
CA ALA A 546 15.56 -52.05 25.25
C ALA A 546 16.35 -51.38 26.39
N ARG A 547 16.77 -52.15 27.41
CA ARG A 547 17.61 -51.63 28.50
C ARG A 547 18.92 -51.04 28.01
N GLU A 548 19.56 -51.66 27.01
CA GLU A 548 20.78 -51.12 26.40
C GLU A 548 20.51 -49.79 25.67
N LEU A 549 19.41 -49.68 24.93
CA LEU A 549 19.03 -48.44 24.26
C LEU A 549 18.76 -47.31 25.26
N LEU A 550 18.02 -47.58 26.34
CA LEU A 550 17.76 -46.58 27.40
C LEU A 550 19.04 -46.19 28.16
N ARG A 551 20.02 -47.10 28.27
CA ARG A 551 21.32 -46.82 28.91
C ARG A 551 22.28 -46.01 28.05
N ASN A 552 22.21 -46.12 26.73
CA ASN A 552 23.09 -45.41 25.79
C ASN A 552 22.79 -43.89 25.67
N ARG A 553 22.14 -43.30 26.68
CA ARG A 553 21.82 -41.87 26.78
C ARG A 553 23.05 -40.95 26.81
N GLU A 554 24.23 -41.49 27.13
CA GLU A 554 25.43 -40.72 27.50
C GLU A 554 26.61 -40.77 26.50
N LYS A 555 26.47 -41.35 25.29
CA LYS A 555 27.58 -41.40 24.32
C LYS A 555 27.46 -40.40 23.18
#